data_AF-A0A6B0WPZ9-F1
#
_entry.id   AF-A0A6B0WPZ9-F1
#
_cell.length_a   1.000
_cell.length_b   1.000
_cell.length_c   1.000
_cell.angle_alpha   90.00
_cell.angle_beta   90.00
_cell.angle_gamma   90.00
#
_symmetry.space_group_name_H-M   'P 1'
#
loop_
_entity.id
_entity.type
_entity.pdbx_description
1 polymer ?
#
loop_
_entity_poly.entity_id
_entity_poly.type
_entity_poly.pdbx_seq_one_letter_code
_entity_poly.pdbx_strand_id
1 'polypeptide(L)'
;MREIIVSCPDENNILQLYHIKEDGSSRRKITNSNHECMMPAVSPDGSKIVFVQQSGKGMALWISNFDGRNQKILTESGRNLIPSWFPDSKHIVWMIFKPGKHPAENSQLHIMNTETRESRQLFSDPQQIKFSNSMAVVSPKGTKVAFVSNRSGNYRVWLSNLDGSDAKPISPTSAEHDGTLKLPIEQKVPSWSPDGKWIAHWEGVEMIHMSKFTGRQDRERDKLIGETWNVWVVDSDGNNKRKAGRGDDPTWSPDGFVTRAFPDPKKGGLKIMVETRSGWKELPIVPPKTPRYGRFAWKP
;
A
#
# COMPACT_ATOMS: atom_id res chain seq x y z
N MET A 1 19.26 4.79 13.18
CA MET A 1 18.92 4.04 11.96
C MET A 1 17.47 3.62 12.04
N ARG A 2 16.73 3.81 10.95
CA ARG A 2 15.30 3.51 10.88
C ARG A 2 15.05 1.99 10.84
N GLU A 3 13.94 1.56 11.43
CA GLU A 3 13.53 0.15 11.51
C GLU A 3 12.34 -0.12 10.57
N ILE A 4 12.31 -1.31 9.97
CA ILE A 4 11.38 -1.68 8.91
C ILE A 4 10.84 -3.09 9.15
N ILE A 5 9.56 -3.29 8.89
CA ILE A 5 8.95 -4.62 8.70
C ILE A 5 8.75 -4.84 7.20
N VAL A 6 9.34 -5.89 6.64
CA VAL A 6 9.30 -6.21 5.21
C VAL A 6 8.81 -7.62 4.96
N SER A 7 8.02 -7.82 3.91
CA SER A 7 7.55 -9.14 3.47
C SER A 7 8.51 -9.75 2.44
N CYS A 8 9.25 -10.78 2.83
CA CYS A 8 10.24 -11.48 1.99
C CYS A 8 10.08 -13.00 2.08
N PRO A 9 10.48 -13.77 1.04
CA PRO A 9 10.43 -15.21 1.10
C PRO A 9 11.42 -15.74 2.13
N ASP A 10 11.02 -16.80 2.81
CA ASP A 10 11.91 -17.63 3.62
C ASP A 10 12.56 -18.73 2.77
N GLU A 11 13.29 -19.63 3.43
CA GLU A 11 13.98 -20.78 2.83
C GLU A 11 13.05 -21.72 2.04
N ASN A 12 11.75 -21.73 2.34
CA ASN A 12 10.73 -22.52 1.65
C ASN A 12 9.99 -21.72 0.57
N ASN A 13 10.47 -20.51 0.24
CA ASN A 13 9.87 -19.59 -0.71
C ASN A 13 8.44 -19.12 -0.32
N ILE A 14 8.14 -19.11 0.99
CA ILE A 14 6.90 -18.57 1.55
C ILE A 14 7.19 -17.16 2.07
N LEU A 15 6.40 -16.16 1.69
CA LEU A 15 6.53 -14.80 2.21
C LEU A 15 6.28 -14.80 3.71
N GLN A 16 7.25 -14.26 4.45
CA GLN A 16 7.20 -14.04 5.87
C GLN A 16 7.59 -12.58 6.15
N LEU A 17 7.19 -12.08 7.31
CA LEU A 17 7.60 -10.76 7.76
C LEU A 17 8.97 -10.84 8.42
N TYR A 18 9.82 -9.86 8.11
CA TYR A 18 11.13 -9.69 8.71
C TYR A 18 11.25 -8.27 9.26
N HIS A 19 11.80 -8.16 10.45
CA HIS A 19 12.33 -6.91 10.96
C HIS A 19 13.74 -6.71 10.41
N ILE A 20 14.04 -5.50 9.94
CA ILE A 20 15.34 -5.14 9.37
C ILE A 20 15.62 -3.65 9.61
N LYS A 21 16.89 -3.29 9.78
CA LYS A 21 17.31 -1.88 9.78
C LYS A 21 17.43 -1.37 8.35
N GLU A 22 17.31 -0.06 8.17
CA GLU A 22 17.36 0.59 6.85
C GLU A 22 18.64 0.32 6.04
N ASP A 23 19.73 -0.06 6.69
CA ASP A 23 21.01 -0.43 6.07
C ASP A 23 21.10 -1.92 5.70
N GLY A 24 20.03 -2.68 5.93
CA GLY A 24 19.95 -4.12 5.69
C GLY A 24 20.43 -4.98 6.87
N SER A 25 20.93 -4.38 7.94
CA SER A 25 21.42 -5.11 9.12
C SER A 25 20.28 -5.55 10.06
N SER A 26 20.63 -6.38 11.05
CA SER A 26 19.70 -6.84 12.11
C SER A 26 18.44 -7.54 11.57
N ARG A 27 18.55 -8.24 10.44
CA ARG A 27 17.45 -9.02 9.86
C ARG A 27 16.99 -10.11 10.83
N ARG A 28 15.71 -10.10 11.21
CA ARG A 28 15.09 -11.08 12.11
C ARG A 28 13.70 -11.47 11.60
N LYS A 29 13.42 -12.77 11.53
CA LYS A 29 12.09 -13.29 11.16
C LYS A 29 11.05 -12.93 12.24
N ILE A 30 9.90 -12.39 11.84
CA ILE A 30 8.80 -11.95 12.72
C ILE A 30 7.65 -12.95 12.67
N THR A 31 7.34 -13.51 11.50
CA THR A 31 6.32 -14.55 11.34
C THR A 31 6.97 -15.88 10.96
N ASN A 32 6.48 -16.97 11.55
CA ASN A 32 6.88 -18.32 11.18
C ASN A 32 5.63 -19.15 10.90
N SER A 33 5.00 -18.91 9.76
CA SER A 33 3.74 -19.53 9.36
C SER A 33 3.94 -20.43 8.15
N ASN A 34 3.12 -21.48 8.04
CA ASN A 34 3.01 -22.28 6.81
C ASN A 34 2.23 -21.54 5.69
N HIS A 35 1.88 -20.28 5.91
CA HIS A 35 1.08 -19.43 5.05
C HIS A 35 1.80 -18.11 4.79
N GLU A 36 1.50 -17.51 3.65
CA GLU A 36 2.11 -16.25 3.19
C GLU A 36 1.69 -15.11 4.12
N CYS A 37 2.63 -14.39 4.70
CA CYS A 37 2.42 -13.22 5.54
C CYS A 37 2.93 -11.97 4.80
N MET A 38 2.03 -11.03 4.51
CA MET A 38 2.25 -9.91 3.59
C MET A 38 1.57 -8.62 4.07
N MET A 39 1.85 -7.51 3.38
CA MET A 39 1.21 -6.20 3.59
C MET A 39 1.20 -5.76 5.06
N PRO A 40 2.37 -5.70 5.73
CA PRO A 40 2.45 -5.24 7.10
C PRO A 40 2.11 -3.75 7.21
N ALA A 41 1.56 -3.37 8.35
CA ALA A 41 1.47 -1.98 8.82
C ALA A 41 1.80 -1.94 10.31
N VAL A 42 2.62 -0.97 10.72
CA VAL A 42 3.02 -0.77 12.12
C VAL A 42 2.13 0.29 12.76
N SER A 43 1.71 0.08 14.01
CA SER A 43 0.90 1.05 14.74
C SER A 43 1.69 2.35 15.00
N PRO A 44 1.03 3.51 15.08
CA PRO A 44 1.69 4.80 15.34
C PRO A 44 2.58 4.83 16.59
N ASP A 45 2.21 4.10 17.64
CA ASP A 45 3.01 3.93 18.86
C ASP A 45 4.20 2.95 18.70
N GLY A 46 4.37 2.34 17.53
CA GLY A 46 5.43 1.39 17.21
C GLY A 46 5.29 0.03 17.89
N SER A 47 4.19 -0.24 18.59
CA SER A 47 4.08 -1.41 19.49
C SER A 47 3.50 -2.65 18.82
N LYS A 48 2.70 -2.50 17.76
CA LYS A 48 1.98 -3.60 17.08
C LYS A 48 2.22 -3.61 15.58
N ILE A 49 2.06 -4.78 14.98
CA ILE A 49 2.05 -5.01 13.55
C ILE A 49 0.71 -5.65 13.20
N VAL A 50 0.00 -5.06 12.23
CA VAL A 50 -1.12 -5.73 11.55
C VAL A 50 -0.62 -6.20 10.19
N PHE A 51 -1.04 -7.38 9.75
CA PHE A 51 -0.62 -7.96 8.48
C PHE A 51 -1.68 -8.89 7.91
N VAL A 52 -1.53 -9.22 6.62
CA VAL A 52 -2.37 -10.20 5.94
C VAL A 52 -1.69 -11.56 5.99
N GLN A 53 -2.40 -12.60 6.41
CA GLN A 53 -2.00 -13.98 6.19
C GLN A 53 -2.90 -14.62 5.14
N GLN A 54 -2.31 -15.18 4.09
CA GLN A 54 -3.01 -15.85 2.99
C GLN A 54 -2.83 -17.36 3.08
N SER A 55 -3.95 -18.07 3.20
CA SER A 55 -4.03 -19.54 3.15
C SER A 55 -4.93 -19.97 1.98
N GLY A 56 -5.05 -21.28 1.75
CA GLY A 56 -6.01 -21.82 0.76
C GLY A 56 -7.48 -21.47 1.05
N LYS A 57 -7.80 -21.03 2.28
CA LYS A 57 -9.15 -20.59 2.69
C LYS A 57 -9.40 -19.10 2.43
N GLY A 58 -8.38 -18.34 2.03
CA GLY A 58 -8.47 -16.90 1.78
C GLY A 58 -7.47 -16.08 2.60
N MET A 59 -7.73 -14.78 2.70
CA MET A 59 -6.89 -13.79 3.36
C MET A 59 -7.54 -13.28 4.65
N ALA A 60 -6.84 -13.45 5.76
CA ALA A 60 -7.22 -12.97 7.09
C ALA A 60 -6.27 -11.86 7.55
N LEU A 61 -6.78 -10.90 8.32
CA LEU A 61 -5.93 -9.98 9.06
C LEU A 61 -5.43 -10.66 10.32
N TRP A 62 -4.18 -10.43 10.66
CA TRP A 62 -3.51 -10.86 11.87
C TRP A 62 -2.86 -9.66 12.54
N ILE A 63 -2.68 -9.74 13.85
CA ILE A 63 -1.98 -8.76 14.65
C ILE A 63 -0.92 -9.44 15.51
N SER A 64 0.21 -8.78 15.73
CA SER A 64 1.24 -9.19 16.68
C SER A 64 1.84 -7.98 17.38
N ASN A 65 2.62 -8.22 18.44
CA ASN A 65 3.58 -7.23 18.91
C ASN A 65 4.65 -6.97 17.83
N PHE A 66 5.35 -5.84 17.93
CA PHE A 66 6.46 -5.51 17.00
C PHE A 66 7.59 -6.56 16.99
N ASP A 67 7.79 -7.26 18.10
CA ASP A 67 8.76 -8.36 18.19
C ASP A 67 8.26 -9.70 17.60
N GLY A 68 7.03 -9.74 17.08
CA GLY A 68 6.38 -10.91 16.51
C GLY A 68 5.65 -11.81 17.50
N ARG A 69 5.69 -11.50 18.81
CA ARG A 69 4.97 -12.26 19.84
C ARG A 69 3.48 -11.91 19.86
N ASN A 70 2.70 -12.72 20.57
CA ASN A 70 1.27 -12.52 20.79
C ASN A 70 0.46 -12.42 19.48
N GLN A 71 0.77 -13.29 18.51
CA GLN A 71 0.05 -13.30 17.24
C GLN A 71 -1.41 -13.72 17.45
N LYS A 72 -2.34 -12.96 16.89
CA LYS A 72 -3.78 -13.23 16.95
C LYS A 72 -4.40 -12.95 15.59
N ILE A 73 -5.34 -13.80 15.19
CA ILE A 73 -6.17 -13.54 14.01
C ILE A 73 -7.18 -12.44 14.33
N LEU A 74 -7.33 -11.43 13.47
CA LEU A 74 -8.29 -10.35 13.64
C LEU A 74 -9.61 -10.58 12.89
N THR A 75 -9.57 -11.21 11.72
CA THR A 75 -10.76 -11.47 10.90
C THR A 75 -10.81 -12.93 10.51
N GLU A 76 -11.99 -13.45 10.21
CA GLU A 76 -12.08 -14.74 9.54
C GLU A 76 -11.33 -14.73 8.20
N SER A 77 -10.90 -15.92 7.74
CA SER A 77 -10.28 -16.07 6.43
C SER A 77 -11.28 -15.70 5.34
N GLY A 78 -10.91 -14.74 4.50
CA GLY A 78 -11.81 -14.19 3.51
C GLY A 78 -11.06 -13.36 2.47
N ARG A 79 -11.42 -12.08 2.36
CA ARG A 79 -10.96 -11.20 1.26
C ARG A 79 -10.39 -9.89 1.80
N ASN A 80 -9.67 -10.00 2.92
CA ASN A 80 -9.20 -8.84 3.68
C ASN A 80 -7.79 -8.47 3.22
N LEU A 81 -7.59 -7.21 2.82
CA LEU A 81 -6.32 -6.72 2.27
C LEU A 81 -6.00 -5.30 2.73
N ILE A 82 -4.72 -4.93 2.60
CA ILE A 82 -4.18 -3.57 2.78
C ILE A 82 -4.70 -2.92 4.08
N PRO A 83 -4.37 -3.48 5.25
CA PRO A 83 -4.68 -2.84 6.51
C PRO A 83 -3.81 -1.58 6.69
N SER A 84 -4.37 -0.55 7.33
CA SER A 84 -3.62 0.60 7.84
C SER A 84 -4.16 1.02 9.22
N TRP A 85 -3.31 1.67 10.00
CA TRP A 85 -3.66 2.09 11.36
C TRP A 85 -4.29 3.48 11.39
N PHE A 86 -5.20 3.68 12.33
CA PHE A 86 -5.56 5.00 12.82
C PHE A 86 -4.48 5.55 13.74
N PRO A 87 -4.37 6.88 13.91
CA PRO A 87 -3.36 7.49 14.77
C PRO A 87 -3.49 7.14 16.25
N ASP A 88 -4.65 6.62 16.68
CA ASP A 88 -4.89 6.20 18.07
C ASP A 88 -4.23 4.87 18.45
N SER A 89 -3.58 4.18 17.50
CA SER A 89 -2.96 2.85 17.70
C SER A 89 -3.91 1.75 18.19
N LYS A 90 -5.23 1.97 18.05
CA LYS A 90 -6.27 1.02 18.46
C LYS A 90 -7.14 0.58 17.29
N HIS A 91 -7.45 1.49 16.38
CA HIS A 91 -8.26 1.19 15.21
C HIS A 91 -7.40 0.90 13.98
N ILE A 92 -7.92 0.03 13.13
CA ILE A 92 -7.41 -0.21 11.79
C ILE A 92 -8.51 0.05 10.76
N VAL A 93 -8.12 0.45 9.55
CA VAL A 93 -8.97 0.38 8.34
C VAL A 93 -8.39 -0.67 7.41
N TRP A 94 -9.25 -1.41 6.71
CA TRP A 94 -8.83 -2.32 5.64
C TRP A 94 -9.87 -2.38 4.54
N MET A 95 -9.52 -3.01 3.42
CA MET A 95 -10.47 -3.27 2.33
C MET A 95 -10.89 -4.74 2.28
N ILE A 96 -12.16 -4.96 1.97
CA ILE A 96 -12.74 -6.26 1.62
C ILE A 96 -13.06 -6.24 0.12
N PHE A 97 -12.35 -7.05 -0.67
CA PHE A 97 -12.56 -7.10 -2.13
C PHE A 97 -13.55 -8.20 -2.55
N LYS A 98 -14.08 -8.15 -3.78
CA LYS A 98 -15.02 -9.15 -4.32
C LYS A 98 -14.34 -10.22 -5.20
N PRO A 99 -14.85 -11.47 -5.23
CA PRO A 99 -14.34 -12.53 -6.11
C PRO A 99 -14.42 -12.17 -7.58
N GLY A 100 -13.48 -12.71 -8.37
CA GLY A 100 -13.54 -12.68 -9.83
C GLY A 100 -13.37 -11.30 -10.47
N LYS A 101 -12.95 -10.30 -9.70
CA LYS A 101 -12.74 -8.92 -10.13
C LYS A 101 -11.37 -8.42 -9.66
N HIS A 102 -10.90 -7.32 -10.25
CA HIS A 102 -9.71 -6.62 -9.78
C HIS A 102 -9.90 -6.22 -8.30
N PRO A 103 -8.88 -6.34 -7.41
CA PRO A 103 -9.08 -6.11 -5.96
C PRO A 103 -9.62 -4.72 -5.59
N ALA A 104 -9.31 -3.67 -6.34
CA ALA A 104 -9.90 -2.35 -6.09
C ALA A 104 -11.39 -2.29 -6.47
N GLU A 105 -11.87 -3.17 -7.33
CA GLU A 105 -13.23 -3.14 -7.88
C GLU A 105 -14.25 -3.73 -6.90
N ASN A 106 -15.29 -2.94 -6.63
CA ASN A 106 -16.33 -3.22 -5.66
C ASN A 106 -15.80 -3.53 -4.25
N SER A 107 -14.60 -3.04 -3.93
CA SER A 107 -14.06 -3.09 -2.58
C SER A 107 -14.84 -2.19 -1.64
N GLN A 108 -14.97 -2.65 -0.40
CA GLN A 108 -15.56 -1.91 0.71
C GLN A 108 -14.51 -1.66 1.79
N LEU A 109 -14.57 -0.48 2.41
CA LEU A 109 -13.69 -0.09 3.48
C LEU A 109 -14.35 -0.37 4.83
N HIS A 110 -13.62 -1.05 5.71
CA HIS A 110 -14.08 -1.39 7.05
C HIS A 110 -13.10 -0.85 8.08
N ILE A 111 -13.62 -0.55 9.27
CA ILE A 111 -12.82 -0.21 10.44
C ILE A 111 -13.07 -1.19 11.58
N MET A 112 -12.06 -1.39 12.41
CA MET A 112 -12.15 -2.28 13.56
C MET A 112 -11.30 -1.73 14.70
N ASN A 113 -11.82 -1.80 15.92
CA ASN A 113 -11.02 -1.68 17.13
C ASN A 113 -10.31 -3.02 17.39
N THR A 114 -8.98 -3.03 17.42
CA THR A 114 -8.18 -4.25 17.54
C THR A 114 -8.23 -4.89 18.92
N GLU A 115 -8.68 -4.15 19.95
CA GLU A 115 -8.83 -4.60 21.32
C GLU A 115 -10.23 -5.18 21.57
N THR A 116 -11.30 -4.42 21.23
CA THR A 116 -12.70 -4.82 21.47
C THR A 116 -13.27 -5.72 20.37
N ARG A 117 -12.62 -5.77 19.20
CA ARG A 117 -13.07 -6.46 17.97
C ARG A 117 -14.33 -5.86 17.33
N GLU A 118 -14.84 -4.76 17.86
CA GLU A 118 -15.95 -4.03 17.26
C GLU A 118 -15.56 -3.55 15.86
N SER A 119 -16.45 -3.77 14.89
CA SER A 119 -16.19 -3.57 13.47
C SER A 119 -17.41 -2.99 12.78
N ARG A 120 -17.18 -2.09 11.82
CA ARG A 120 -18.22 -1.51 10.95
C ARG A 120 -17.64 -1.09 9.60
N GLN A 121 -18.51 -0.81 8.64
CA GLN A 121 -18.08 -0.11 7.42
C GLN A 121 -17.59 1.30 7.78
N LEU A 122 -16.55 1.77 7.08
CA LEU A 122 -16.06 3.13 7.21
C LEU A 122 -17.11 4.12 6.70
N PHE A 123 -17.54 3.92 5.45
CA PHE A 123 -18.59 4.69 4.79
C PHE A 123 -19.91 3.91 4.83
N SER A 124 -20.97 4.57 5.28
CA SER A 124 -22.33 4.00 5.34
C SER A 124 -23.33 4.73 4.43
N ASP A 125 -22.97 5.90 3.90
CA ASP A 125 -23.81 6.66 2.97
C ASP A 125 -23.99 5.87 1.64
N PRO A 126 -25.23 5.59 1.21
CA PRO A 126 -25.53 4.97 -0.09
C PRO A 126 -24.84 5.64 -1.29
N GLN A 127 -24.64 6.97 -1.25
CA GLN A 127 -23.95 7.70 -2.31
C GLN A 127 -22.45 7.43 -2.37
N GLN A 128 -21.84 7.03 -1.26
CA GLN A 128 -20.42 6.66 -1.20
C GLN A 128 -20.21 5.20 -1.58
N ILE A 129 -21.06 4.30 -1.09
CA ILE A 129 -20.87 2.84 -1.25
C ILE A 129 -21.29 2.29 -2.62
N LYS A 130 -21.93 3.11 -3.48
CA LYS A 130 -22.19 2.75 -4.88
C LYS A 130 -20.92 2.69 -5.75
N PHE A 131 -19.84 3.31 -5.28
CA PHE A 131 -18.54 3.30 -5.94
C PHE A 131 -17.61 2.28 -5.32
N SER A 132 -16.57 1.92 -6.06
CA SER A 132 -15.44 1.18 -5.51
C SER A 132 -14.64 2.10 -4.59
N ASN A 133 -14.35 1.66 -3.36
CA ASN A 133 -13.51 2.39 -2.42
C ASN A 133 -12.47 1.42 -1.82
N SER A 134 -11.18 1.72 -1.96
CA SER A 134 -10.10 0.78 -1.63
C SER A 134 -8.84 1.49 -1.12
N MET A 135 -7.87 0.72 -0.62
CA MET A 135 -6.53 1.19 -0.23
C MET A 135 -6.54 2.44 0.68
N ALA A 136 -7.38 2.43 1.72
CA ALA A 136 -7.54 3.59 2.59
C ALA A 136 -6.39 3.76 3.59
N VAL A 137 -5.99 5.02 3.79
CA VAL A 137 -5.03 5.45 4.81
C VAL A 137 -5.55 6.68 5.54
N VAL A 138 -5.56 6.62 6.87
CA VAL A 138 -6.03 7.71 7.74
C VAL A 138 -4.92 8.74 7.92
N SER A 139 -5.27 10.03 7.96
CA SER A 139 -4.30 11.09 8.19
C SER A 139 -3.68 10.97 9.59
N PRO A 140 -2.43 11.45 9.81
CA PRO A 140 -1.79 11.41 11.13
C PRO A 140 -2.59 12.13 12.24
N LYS A 141 -3.47 13.06 11.87
CA LYS A 141 -4.38 13.76 12.79
C LYS A 141 -5.71 13.02 13.03
N GLY A 142 -6.01 11.99 12.27
CA GLY A 142 -7.21 11.16 12.45
C GLY A 142 -8.50 11.80 11.92
N THR A 143 -8.41 12.93 11.22
CA THR A 143 -9.58 13.70 10.78
C THR A 143 -9.99 13.43 9.34
N LYS A 144 -9.09 12.87 8.52
CA LYS A 144 -9.29 12.64 7.09
C LYS A 144 -8.85 11.24 6.70
N VAL A 145 -9.41 10.73 5.61
CA VAL A 145 -8.99 9.48 4.97
C VAL A 145 -8.67 9.72 3.51
N ALA A 146 -7.49 9.26 3.08
CA ALA A 146 -7.14 9.17 1.67
C ALA A 146 -7.42 7.75 1.17
N PHE A 147 -8.08 7.60 0.04
CA PHE A 147 -8.51 6.29 -0.48
C PHE A 147 -8.62 6.31 -2.00
N VAL A 148 -8.64 5.14 -2.61
CA VAL A 148 -8.77 4.96 -4.06
C VAL A 148 -10.24 4.78 -4.42
N SER A 149 -10.75 5.55 -5.38
CA SER A 149 -12.13 5.44 -5.85
C SER A 149 -12.28 5.65 -7.36
N ASN A 150 -13.24 4.95 -7.96
CA ASN A 150 -13.58 5.04 -9.39
C ASN A 150 -14.72 6.03 -9.68
N ARG A 151 -15.08 6.88 -8.72
CA ARG A 151 -16.25 7.76 -8.82
C ARG A 151 -16.16 8.82 -9.94
N SER A 152 -14.96 9.06 -10.47
CA SER A 152 -14.70 9.91 -11.64
C SER A 152 -14.46 9.11 -12.94
N GLY A 153 -14.87 7.84 -12.99
CA GLY A 153 -14.62 6.94 -14.12
C GLY A 153 -13.39 6.06 -13.90
N ASN A 154 -12.20 6.65 -13.95
CA ASN A 154 -10.94 5.96 -13.63
C ASN A 154 -10.64 5.95 -12.13
N TYR A 155 -9.80 5.01 -11.66
CA TYR A 155 -9.34 5.04 -10.28
C TYR A 155 -8.47 6.28 -10.02
N ARG A 156 -8.91 7.08 -9.04
CA ARG A 156 -8.21 8.26 -8.55
C ARG A 156 -8.02 8.15 -7.04
N VAL A 157 -7.10 8.93 -6.50
CA VAL A 157 -6.98 9.09 -5.06
C VAL A 157 -7.88 10.24 -4.60
N TRP A 158 -8.71 9.96 -3.62
CA TRP A 158 -9.68 10.87 -3.02
C TRP A 158 -9.35 11.11 -1.55
N LEU A 159 -9.69 12.29 -1.06
CA LEU A 159 -9.61 12.68 0.33
C LEU A 159 -11.00 13.08 0.81
N SER A 160 -11.40 12.56 1.97
CA SER A 160 -12.69 12.88 2.61
C SER A 160 -12.54 12.95 4.13
N ASN A 161 -13.61 13.37 4.80
CA ASN A 161 -13.82 13.06 6.21
C ASN A 161 -14.00 11.54 6.40
N LEU A 162 -13.89 11.05 7.64
CA LEU A 162 -14.00 9.61 7.94
C LEU A 162 -15.37 9.02 7.63
N ASP A 163 -16.43 9.82 7.63
CA ASP A 163 -17.78 9.42 7.23
C ASP A 163 -18.00 9.43 5.70
N GLY A 164 -17.01 9.91 4.93
CA GLY A 164 -17.06 10.02 3.48
C GLY A 164 -17.54 11.39 2.96
N SER A 165 -17.93 12.31 3.84
CA SER A 165 -18.30 13.68 3.46
C SER A 165 -17.08 14.48 2.98
N ASP A 166 -17.34 15.56 2.23
CA ASP A 166 -16.31 16.41 1.61
C ASP A 166 -15.29 15.67 0.73
N ALA A 167 -15.72 14.58 0.10
CA ALA A 167 -14.84 13.79 -0.74
C ALA A 167 -14.44 14.57 -2.01
N LYS A 168 -13.14 14.79 -2.21
CA LYS A 168 -12.55 15.42 -3.40
C LYS A 168 -11.34 14.63 -3.92
N PRO A 169 -11.02 14.66 -5.23
CA PRO A 169 -9.76 14.10 -5.71
C PRO A 169 -8.58 14.91 -5.16
N ILE A 170 -7.48 14.24 -4.79
CA ILE A 170 -6.31 14.94 -4.21
C ILE A 170 -5.37 15.50 -5.26
N SER A 171 -5.44 15.00 -6.49
CA SER A 171 -4.49 15.38 -7.53
C SER A 171 -5.18 15.36 -8.88
N PRO A 172 -5.08 16.44 -9.69
CA PRO A 172 -5.45 16.37 -11.09
C PRO A 172 -4.52 15.41 -11.85
N THR A 173 -5.06 14.82 -12.91
CA THR A 173 -4.32 14.08 -13.95
C THR A 173 -4.15 14.97 -15.17
N SER A 174 -2.96 14.98 -15.77
CA SER A 174 -2.71 15.77 -17.00
C SER A 174 -3.41 15.17 -18.23
N ALA A 175 -3.68 13.86 -18.20
CA ALA A 175 -4.41 13.14 -19.22
C ALA A 175 -5.13 11.94 -18.60
N GLU A 176 -6.27 11.55 -19.16
CA GLU A 176 -7.02 10.36 -18.73
C GLU A 176 -6.43 9.06 -19.28
N HIS A 177 -5.68 9.13 -20.38
CA HIS A 177 -5.06 7.98 -21.04
C HIS A 177 -3.60 8.28 -21.41
N ASP A 178 -2.79 7.24 -21.44
CA ASP A 178 -1.43 7.31 -21.96
C ASP A 178 -1.41 7.60 -23.46
N GLY A 179 -0.51 8.49 -23.88
CA GLY A 179 -0.45 9.00 -25.26
C GLY A 179 -0.12 7.93 -26.30
N THR A 180 0.70 6.94 -25.94
CA THR A 180 1.18 5.89 -26.84
C THR A 180 0.33 4.64 -26.71
N LEU A 181 0.11 4.18 -25.48
CA LEU A 181 -0.60 2.94 -25.19
C LEU A 181 -2.12 3.07 -25.38
N LYS A 182 -2.66 4.30 -25.29
CA LYS A 182 -4.11 4.59 -25.27
C LYS A 182 -4.85 3.85 -24.16
N LEU A 183 -4.16 3.57 -23.05
CA LEU A 183 -4.71 2.89 -21.87
C LEU A 183 -4.97 3.89 -20.75
N PRO A 184 -5.92 3.62 -19.84
CA PRO A 184 -6.22 4.51 -18.73
C PRO A 184 -5.01 4.77 -17.84
N ILE A 185 -4.83 6.04 -17.45
CA ILE A 185 -3.92 6.42 -16.36
C ILE A 185 -4.73 6.40 -15.07
N GLU A 186 -4.23 5.74 -14.05
CA GLU A 186 -4.87 5.60 -12.74
C GLU A 186 -3.97 6.16 -11.64
N GLN A 187 -4.57 6.48 -10.48
CA GLN A 187 -3.84 6.81 -9.26
C GLN A 187 -4.23 5.85 -8.14
N LYS A 188 -3.24 5.29 -7.47
CA LYS A 188 -3.42 4.28 -6.42
C LYS A 188 -2.39 4.45 -5.29
N VAL A 189 -2.57 3.64 -4.24
CA VAL A 189 -1.61 3.48 -3.15
C VAL A 189 -1.26 4.81 -2.44
N PRO A 190 -2.26 5.52 -1.90
CA PRO A 190 -1.97 6.72 -1.12
C PRO A 190 -1.16 6.41 0.14
N SER A 191 -0.26 7.32 0.51
CA SER A 191 0.50 7.28 1.76
C SER A 191 0.71 8.67 2.32
N TRP A 192 0.36 8.87 3.58
CA TRP A 192 0.55 10.14 4.27
C TRP A 192 1.99 10.33 4.74
N SER A 193 2.49 11.55 4.57
CA SER A 193 3.67 12.03 5.31
C SER A 193 3.39 12.05 6.83
N PRO A 194 4.41 11.84 7.68
CA PRO A 194 4.23 11.82 9.14
C PRO A 194 3.68 13.12 9.71
N ASP A 195 3.99 14.26 9.09
CA ASP A 195 3.48 15.58 9.51
C ASP A 195 2.07 15.89 8.97
N GLY A 196 1.53 15.02 8.11
CA GLY A 196 0.21 15.12 7.52
C GLY A 196 0.05 16.23 6.48
N LYS A 197 1.14 16.84 6.00
CA LYS A 197 1.08 17.93 5.01
C LYS A 197 1.05 17.43 3.57
N TRP A 198 1.56 16.23 3.34
CA TRP A 198 1.74 15.64 2.02
C TRP A 198 1.15 14.25 1.93
N ILE A 199 0.65 13.90 0.74
CA ILE A 199 0.24 12.56 0.35
C ILE A 199 1.09 12.15 -0.85
N ALA A 200 1.75 11.00 -0.74
CA ALA A 200 2.38 10.35 -1.88
C ALA A 200 1.40 9.35 -2.50
N HIS A 201 1.43 9.19 -3.82
CA HIS A 201 0.65 8.17 -4.51
C HIS A 201 1.35 7.70 -5.79
N TRP A 202 1.00 6.50 -6.25
CA TRP A 202 1.37 6.01 -7.58
C TRP A 202 0.43 6.60 -8.64
N GLU A 203 0.96 6.84 -9.82
CA GLU A 203 0.23 7.22 -11.03
C GLU A 203 0.82 6.49 -12.25
N GLY A 204 -0.02 5.89 -13.09
CA GLY A 204 0.41 5.21 -14.31
C GLY A 204 -0.64 4.28 -14.91
N VAL A 205 -0.25 3.53 -15.93
CA VAL A 205 -1.06 2.46 -16.53
C VAL A 205 -0.91 1.19 -15.69
N GLU A 206 -2.04 0.59 -15.32
CA GLU A 206 -2.10 -0.57 -14.43
C GLU A 206 -1.50 -1.84 -15.08
N MET A 207 -0.80 -2.65 -14.29
CA MET A 207 -0.23 -3.94 -14.68
C MET A 207 -1.21 -4.98 -15.27
N ILE A 208 -2.52 -4.93 -15.02
CA ILE A 208 -3.55 -5.82 -15.57
C ILE A 208 -3.62 -5.73 -17.08
N HIS A 209 -3.06 -4.67 -17.65
CA HIS A 209 -2.93 -4.53 -19.08
C HIS A 209 -1.73 -5.29 -19.64
N MET A 210 -0.78 -5.77 -18.82
CA MET A 210 0.43 -6.45 -19.28
C MET A 210 0.16 -7.87 -19.81
N SER A 211 1.13 -8.44 -20.52
CA SER A 211 1.04 -9.75 -21.17
C SER A 211 0.60 -10.86 -20.21
N LYS A 212 1.11 -10.83 -18.97
CA LYS A 212 0.82 -11.80 -17.92
C LYS A 212 -0.68 -11.92 -17.60
N PHE A 213 -1.42 -10.82 -17.74
CA PHE A 213 -2.83 -10.74 -17.33
C PHE A 213 -3.80 -10.75 -18.51
N THR A 214 -3.33 -10.36 -19.69
CA THR A 214 -4.15 -10.28 -20.90
C THR A 214 -4.01 -11.49 -21.82
N GLY A 215 -2.97 -12.31 -21.64
CA GLY A 215 -2.62 -13.39 -22.58
C GLY A 215 -2.00 -12.90 -23.89
N ARG A 216 -1.97 -11.59 -24.15
CA ARG A 216 -1.31 -10.97 -25.30
C ARG A 216 0.19 -10.90 -25.03
N GLN A 217 1.00 -11.70 -25.71
CA GLN A 217 2.45 -11.64 -25.55
C GLN A 217 3.04 -10.43 -26.29
N ASP A 218 3.39 -9.38 -25.53
CA ASP A 218 3.92 -8.13 -26.08
C ASP A 218 4.90 -7.47 -25.08
N ARG A 219 6.18 -7.83 -25.21
CA ARG A 219 7.23 -7.40 -24.27
C ARG A 219 7.51 -5.90 -24.34
N GLU A 220 7.44 -5.30 -25.53
CA GLU A 220 7.65 -3.86 -25.69
C GLU A 220 6.49 -3.08 -25.06
N ARG A 221 5.26 -3.55 -25.23
CA ARG A 221 4.11 -2.95 -24.55
C ARG A 221 4.20 -3.06 -23.03
N ASP A 222 4.65 -4.20 -22.50
CA ASP A 222 4.88 -4.38 -21.05
C ASP A 222 5.93 -3.41 -20.51
N LYS A 223 7.01 -3.21 -21.28
CA LYS A 223 8.04 -2.22 -20.95
C LYS A 223 7.47 -0.80 -20.93
N LEU A 224 6.71 -0.41 -21.95
CA LEU A 224 6.05 0.89 -22.02
C LEU A 224 5.08 1.10 -20.85
N ILE A 225 4.29 0.08 -20.47
CA ILE A 225 3.42 0.15 -19.28
C ILE A 225 4.26 0.47 -18.04
N GLY A 226 5.35 -0.25 -17.80
CA GLY A 226 6.24 -0.03 -16.66
C GLY A 226 7.02 1.31 -16.69
N GLU A 227 7.09 1.98 -17.84
CA GLU A 227 7.67 3.33 -17.97
C GLU A 227 6.69 4.42 -17.52
N THR A 228 5.38 4.14 -17.50
CA THR A 228 4.35 5.08 -17.03
C THR A 228 4.30 5.22 -15.50
N TRP A 229 4.87 4.28 -14.74
CA TRP A 229 4.74 4.23 -13.27
C TRP A 229 5.57 5.30 -12.58
N ASN A 230 4.89 6.23 -11.92
CA ASN A 230 5.52 7.33 -11.22
C ASN A 230 4.93 7.55 -9.84
N VAL A 231 5.80 7.89 -8.90
CA VAL A 231 5.41 8.40 -7.59
C VAL A 231 5.30 9.91 -7.67
N TRP A 232 4.14 10.41 -7.23
CA TRP A 232 3.85 11.83 -7.07
C TRP A 232 3.64 12.14 -5.60
N VAL A 233 4.00 13.36 -5.22
CA VAL A 233 3.75 13.92 -3.90
C VAL A 233 2.89 15.17 -4.08
N VAL A 234 1.76 15.21 -3.40
CA VAL A 234 0.82 16.32 -3.43
C VAL A 234 0.56 16.82 -2.03
N ASP A 235 0.36 18.12 -1.86
CA ASP A 235 -0.09 18.63 -0.55
C ASP A 235 -1.48 18.10 -0.19
N SER A 236 -1.82 18.15 1.09
CA SER A 236 -3.10 17.63 1.60
C SER A 236 -4.32 18.37 1.05
N ASP A 237 -4.15 19.57 0.51
CA ASP A 237 -5.25 20.37 -0.06
C ASP A 237 -5.46 20.10 -1.56
N GLY A 238 -4.47 19.49 -2.21
CA GLY A 238 -4.44 19.12 -3.63
C GLY A 238 -3.88 20.19 -4.56
N ASN A 239 -3.27 21.25 -4.02
CA ASN A 239 -2.93 22.45 -4.77
C ASN A 239 -1.54 22.38 -5.42
N ASN A 240 -0.57 21.77 -4.73
CA ASN A 240 0.81 21.66 -5.18
C ASN A 240 1.17 20.19 -5.37
N LYS A 241 1.56 19.84 -6.59
CA LYS A 241 1.97 18.49 -7.00
C LYS A 241 3.41 18.53 -7.51
N ARG A 242 4.25 17.61 -7.01
CA ARG A 242 5.60 17.36 -7.52
C ARG A 242 5.80 15.89 -7.89
N LYS A 243 6.56 15.64 -8.95
CA LYS A 243 6.97 14.28 -9.32
C LYS A 243 8.16 13.88 -8.45
N ALA A 244 8.03 12.85 -7.62
CA ALA A 244 9.16 12.30 -6.88
C ALA A 244 10.08 11.49 -7.83
N GLY A 245 9.48 10.78 -8.79
CA GLY A 245 10.20 10.08 -9.85
C GLY A 245 9.52 8.78 -10.26
N ARG A 246 10.17 8.02 -11.14
CA ARG A 246 9.68 6.70 -11.57
C ARG A 246 9.62 5.72 -10.40
N GLY A 247 8.53 4.96 -10.29
CA GLY A 247 8.36 3.92 -9.28
C GLY A 247 6.90 3.72 -8.88
N ASP A 248 6.72 2.87 -7.88
CA ASP A 248 5.44 2.40 -7.34
C ASP A 248 5.54 2.21 -5.81
N ASP A 249 4.42 1.86 -5.18
CA ASP A 249 4.22 1.57 -3.76
C ASP A 249 4.92 2.60 -2.84
N PRO A 250 4.58 3.90 -2.95
CA PRO A 250 5.23 4.92 -2.13
C PRO A 250 4.87 4.77 -0.65
N THR A 251 5.87 4.95 0.21
CA THR A 251 5.71 5.09 1.66
C THR A 251 6.49 6.29 2.15
N TRP A 252 6.28 6.70 3.40
CA TRP A 252 7.08 7.74 4.04
C TRP A 252 7.88 7.15 5.19
N SER A 253 9.17 7.49 5.23
CA SER A 253 9.98 7.26 6.41
C SER A 253 9.50 8.16 7.57
N PRO A 254 9.78 7.78 8.84
CA PRO A 254 9.31 8.54 10.00
C PRO A 254 9.85 9.98 10.05
N ASP A 255 11.02 10.21 9.47
CA ASP A 255 11.69 11.51 9.33
C ASP A 255 11.25 12.31 8.08
N GLY A 256 10.21 11.85 7.37
CA GLY A 256 9.54 12.64 6.34
C GLY A 256 10.13 12.52 4.93
N PHE A 257 10.81 11.41 4.61
CA PHE A 257 11.29 11.16 3.25
C PHE A 257 10.44 10.11 2.53
N VAL A 258 10.08 10.41 1.27
CA VAL A 258 9.27 9.49 0.45
C VAL A 258 10.12 8.34 -0.09
N THR A 259 9.51 7.17 -0.23
CA THR A 259 10.11 6.00 -0.87
C THR A 259 9.44 5.69 -2.20
N ARG A 260 10.14 4.95 -3.04
CA ARG A 260 9.61 4.41 -4.29
C ARG A 260 10.25 3.06 -4.59
N ALA A 261 9.46 2.13 -5.10
CA ALA A 261 9.90 0.80 -5.51
C ALA A 261 9.79 0.65 -7.02
N PHE A 262 10.66 -0.15 -7.64
CA PHE A 262 10.53 -0.53 -9.05
C PHE A 262 11.25 -1.84 -9.33
N PRO A 263 10.83 -2.62 -10.35
CA PRO A 263 11.52 -3.84 -10.73
C PRO A 263 12.99 -3.58 -11.10
N ASP A 264 13.89 -4.41 -10.56
CA ASP A 264 15.31 -4.42 -10.91
C ASP A 264 15.62 -5.65 -11.78
N PRO A 265 15.68 -5.50 -13.12
CA PRO A 265 15.94 -6.61 -14.01
C PRO A 265 17.36 -7.16 -13.88
N LYS A 266 18.31 -6.40 -13.32
CA LYS A 266 19.70 -6.86 -13.14
C LYS A 266 19.85 -7.69 -11.86
N LYS A 267 19.25 -7.26 -10.75
CA LYS A 267 19.32 -7.96 -9.46
C LYS A 267 18.31 -9.10 -9.33
N GLY A 268 17.22 -9.07 -10.10
CA GLY A 268 16.08 -9.95 -9.95
C GLY A 268 15.34 -9.64 -8.65
N GLY A 269 14.24 -8.89 -8.75
CA GLY A 269 13.45 -8.45 -7.60
C GLY A 269 13.11 -6.96 -7.68
N LEU A 270 12.89 -6.33 -6.53
CA LEU A 270 12.58 -4.90 -6.44
C LEU A 270 13.78 -4.11 -5.93
N LYS A 271 14.00 -2.95 -6.55
CA LYS A 271 14.86 -1.90 -6.04
C LYS A 271 14.01 -0.88 -5.32
N ILE A 272 14.34 -0.62 -4.06
CA ILE A 272 13.65 0.36 -3.21
C ILE A 272 14.59 1.53 -2.98
N MET A 273 14.09 2.73 -3.25
CA MET A 273 14.82 3.97 -3.07
C MET A 273 14.09 4.83 -2.03
N VAL A 274 14.84 5.52 -1.18
CA VAL A 274 14.34 6.54 -0.26
C VAL A 274 14.93 7.89 -0.63
N GLU A 275 14.10 8.93 -0.61
CA GLU A 275 14.54 10.32 -0.76
C GLU A 275 15.42 10.70 0.45
N THR A 276 16.38 11.59 0.26
CA THR A 276 17.25 12.14 1.29
C THR A 276 17.56 13.58 0.94
N ARG A 277 18.14 14.34 1.88
CA ARG A 277 18.57 15.73 1.62
C ARG A 277 19.59 15.85 0.47
N SER A 278 20.36 14.79 0.20
CA SER A 278 21.40 14.75 -0.83
C SER A 278 20.98 13.95 -2.09
N GLY A 279 19.70 13.66 -2.26
CA GLY A 279 19.16 12.88 -3.38
C GLY A 279 18.65 11.51 -2.96
N TRP A 280 18.78 10.50 -3.81
CA TRP A 280 18.17 9.17 -3.59
C TRP A 280 19.18 8.16 -3.06
N LYS A 281 18.78 7.40 -2.02
CA LYS A 281 19.56 6.29 -1.47
C LYS A 281 18.82 4.97 -1.69
N GLU A 282 19.53 3.92 -2.07
CA GLU A 282 18.97 2.57 -2.15
C GLU A 282 18.81 1.98 -0.74
N LEU A 283 17.67 1.34 -0.48
CA LEU A 283 17.41 0.57 0.74
C LEU A 283 17.68 -0.92 0.47
N PRO A 284 18.74 -1.53 1.03
CA PRO A 284 19.08 -2.93 0.84
C PRO A 284 18.22 -3.85 1.74
N ILE A 285 16.90 -3.67 1.71
CA ILE A 285 15.94 -4.35 2.59
C ILE A 285 15.26 -5.55 1.92
N VAL A 286 15.50 -5.71 0.62
CA VAL A 286 15.05 -6.86 -0.19
C VAL A 286 16.28 -7.62 -0.67
N PRO A 287 16.41 -8.91 -0.36
CA PRO A 287 17.53 -9.71 -0.86
C PRO A 287 17.54 -9.77 -2.40
N PRO A 288 18.71 -9.85 -3.05
CA PRO A 288 18.79 -10.10 -4.49
C PRO A 288 18.11 -11.42 -4.89
N LYS A 289 17.73 -11.54 -6.16
CA LYS A 289 17.05 -12.74 -6.72
C LYS A 289 15.77 -13.11 -5.96
N THR A 290 15.04 -12.10 -5.49
CA THR A 290 13.77 -12.23 -4.77
C THR A 290 12.63 -11.81 -5.70
N PRO A 291 12.11 -12.70 -6.56
CA PRO A 291 11.04 -12.35 -7.51
C PRO A 291 9.70 -12.14 -6.81
N ARG A 292 9.53 -12.70 -5.61
CA ARG A 292 8.35 -12.54 -4.77
C ARG A 292 8.69 -11.61 -3.62
N TYR A 293 8.01 -10.48 -3.57
CA TYR A 293 8.12 -9.51 -2.50
C TYR A 293 6.74 -8.94 -2.20
N GLY A 294 6.51 -8.56 -0.95
CA GLY A 294 5.32 -7.81 -0.55
C GLY A 294 5.72 -6.46 0.07
N ARG A 295 4.75 -5.56 0.23
CA ARG A 295 4.95 -4.24 0.85
C ARG A 295 5.75 -4.28 2.16
N PHE A 296 6.33 -3.14 2.50
CA PHE A 296 7.02 -2.92 3.76
C PHE A 296 6.37 -1.77 4.53
N ALA A 297 6.63 -1.72 5.83
CA ALA A 297 6.20 -0.64 6.71
C ALA A 297 7.36 -0.17 7.56
N TRP A 298 7.50 1.14 7.70
CA TRP A 298 8.41 1.74 8.67
C TRP A 298 7.85 1.57 10.08
N LYS A 299 8.75 1.39 11.05
CA LYS A 299 8.42 1.67 12.44
C LYS A 299 8.40 3.20 12.63
N PRO A 300 7.30 3.79 13.12
CA PRO A 300 7.20 5.23 13.38
C PRO A 300 8.25 5.75 14.36
#